data_AF-A0A4Q9PDV3-F1
#
_entry.id   AF-A0A4Q9PDV3-F1
#
_cell.length_a   1.000
_cell.length_b   1.000
_cell.length_c   1.000
_cell.angle_alpha   90.00
_cell.angle_beta   90.00
_cell.angle_gamma   90.00
#
_symmetry.space_group_name_H-M   'P 1'
#
loop_
_entity.id
_entity.type
_entity.pdbx_description
1 polymer ?
#
loop_
_entity_poly.entity_id
_entity_poly.type
_entity_poly.pdbx_seq_one_letter_code
_entity_poly.pdbx_strand_id
1 'polypeptide(L)'
;SSVKVVSAEIAGASLHVSLPWYTHLYTIPFLSLYPVLAYAYYVKYDDWLQSEEWTFLACVSLGLGHALSFLFTKWNTGAKAWITTRKVSILR
;
A
#
# COMPACT_ATOMS: atom_id res chain seq x y z
N SER A 1 3.32 9.68 18.98
CA SER A 1 3.99 10.37 20.09
C SER A 1 4.84 11.48 19.51
N SER A 2 4.72 12.70 20.04
CA SER A 2 5.51 13.86 19.62
C SER A 2 6.80 13.89 20.43
N VAL A 3 7.93 14.22 19.80
CA VAL A 3 9.23 14.37 20.45
C VAL A 3 9.57 15.85 20.50
N LYS A 4 9.98 16.34 21.68
CA LYS A 4 10.40 17.72 21.85
C LYS A 4 11.73 17.95 21.13
N VAL A 5 11.72 18.83 20.14
CA VAL A 5 12.92 19.30 19.43
C VAL A 5 13.04 20.80 19.67
N VAL A 6 14.22 21.26 20.09
CA VAL A 6 14.49 22.68 20.34
C VAL A 6 15.18 23.25 19.11
N SER A 7 14.41 23.80 18.18
CA SER A 7 14.90 24.51 17.01
C SER A 7 13.82 25.48 16.52
N ALA A 8 14.23 26.65 16.02
CA ALA A 8 13.31 27.63 15.44
C ALA A 8 12.76 27.19 14.06
N GLU A 9 13.43 26.26 13.38
CA GLU A 9 13.05 25.80 12.04
C GLU A 9 12.11 24.58 12.05
N ILE A 10 11.99 23.89 13.19
CA ILE A 10 11.28 22.61 13.28
C ILE A 10 9.97 22.81 14.04
N ALA A 11 8.85 22.74 13.33
CA ALA A 11 7.52 22.85 13.94
C ALA A 11 7.16 21.65 14.83
N GLY A 12 7.71 20.46 14.55
CA GLY A 12 7.51 19.27 15.37
C GLY A 12 8.19 18.03 14.81
N ALA A 13 8.43 17.05 15.68
CA ALA A 13 9.03 15.78 15.31
C ALA A 13 8.25 14.60 15.92
N SER A 14 8.28 13.47 15.24
CA SER A 14 7.70 12.23 15.75
C SER A 14 8.63 11.06 15.45
N LEU A 15 8.65 10.10 16.37
CA LEU A 15 9.48 8.92 16.25
C LEU A 15 8.67 7.78 15.64
N HIS A 16 9.29 7.06 14.71
CA HIS A 16 8.66 5.99 13.95
C HIS A 16 9.57 4.75 13.92
N VAL A 17 8.96 3.58 14.02
CA VAL A 17 9.63 2.30 13.77
C VAL A 17 9.04 1.65 12.52
N SER A 18 9.90 1.06 11.70
CA SER A 18 9.48 0.39 10.47
C SER A 18 8.56 -0.79 10.78
N LEU A 19 7.51 -0.91 9.98
CA LEU A 19 6.64 -2.08 9.96
C LEU A 19 7.28 -3.19 9.10
N PRO A 20 6.92 -4.46 9.33
CA PRO A 20 7.30 -5.54 8.43
C PRO A 20 6.75 -5.29 7.02
N TRP A 21 7.58 -5.56 6.01
CA TRP A 21 7.25 -5.25 4.61
C TRP A 21 5.93 -5.86 4.13
N TYR A 22 5.57 -7.04 4.63
CA TYR A 22 4.34 -7.72 4.24
C TYR A 22 3.08 -6.98 4.72
N THR A 23 3.18 -6.18 5.79
CA THR A 23 2.04 -5.40 6.31
C THR A 23 1.79 -4.10 5.53
N HIS A 24 2.62 -3.78 4.56
CA HIS A 24 2.42 -2.57 3.75
C HIS A 24 1.15 -2.69 2.91
N LEU A 25 0.50 -1.56 2.69
CA LEU A 25 -0.74 -1.45 1.91
C LEU A 25 -0.58 -2.03 0.49
N TYR A 26 0.59 -1.83 -0.13
CA TYR A 26 0.94 -2.35 -1.44
C TYR A 26 1.42 -3.82 -1.40
N THR A 27 1.16 -4.57 -0.32
CA THR A 27 1.62 -5.96 -0.20
C THR A 27 0.49 -6.92 0.11
N ILE A 28 0.08 -7.11 1.37
CA ILE A 28 -0.97 -8.10 1.72
C ILE A 28 -2.27 -7.91 0.90
N PRO A 29 -2.83 -6.68 0.79
CA PRO A 29 -4.05 -6.48 0.02
C PRO A 29 -3.89 -6.89 -1.45
N PHE A 30 -2.84 -6.41 -2.12
CA PHE A 30 -2.62 -6.72 -3.53
C PHE A 30 -2.23 -8.18 -3.76
N LEU A 31 -1.45 -8.78 -2.86
CA LEU A 31 -1.08 -10.19 -2.93
C LEU A 31 -2.32 -11.10 -2.90
N SER A 32 -3.35 -10.74 -2.13
CA SER A 32 -4.62 -11.49 -2.11
C SER A 32 -5.47 -11.29 -3.36
N LEU A 33 -5.34 -10.15 -4.06
CA LEU A 33 -6.13 -9.86 -5.26
C LEU A 33 -5.65 -10.63 -6.50
N TYR A 34 -4.36 -10.97 -6.61
CA TYR A 34 -3.86 -11.79 -7.71
C TYR A 34 -4.49 -13.19 -7.79
N PRO A 35 -4.55 -14.01 -6.72
CA PRO A 35 -5.23 -15.30 -6.77
C PRO A 35 -6.74 -15.17 -6.96
N VAL A 36 -7.37 -14.08 -6.49
CA VAL A 36 -8.79 -13.80 -6.77
C VAL A 36 -8.98 -13.54 -8.26
N LEU A 37 -8.12 -12.74 -8.90
CA LEU A 37 -8.17 -12.51 -10.34
C LEU A 37 -7.88 -13.81 -11.13
N ALA A 38 -6.93 -14.62 -10.67
CA ALA A 38 -6.66 -15.93 -11.27
C ALA A 38 -7.90 -16.85 -11.17
N TYR A 39 -8.57 -16.89 -10.03
CA TYR A 39 -9.81 -17.65 -9.85
C TYR A 39 -10.93 -17.12 -10.75
N ALA A 40 -11.07 -15.80 -10.83
CA ALA A 40 -12.01 -15.15 -11.75
C ALA A 40 -11.75 -15.58 -13.20
N TYR A 41 -10.49 -15.68 -13.62
CA TYR A 41 -10.12 -16.04 -14.98
C TYR A 41 -10.23 -17.54 -15.28
N TYR A 42 -9.75 -18.42 -14.39
CA TYR A 42 -9.69 -19.86 -14.67
C TYR A 42 -10.95 -20.64 -14.27
N VAL A 43 -11.73 -20.13 -13.31
CA VAL A 43 -12.88 -20.87 -12.75
C VAL A 43 -14.19 -20.13 -13.00
N LYS A 44 -14.19 -18.81 -12.91
CA LYS A 44 -15.40 -17.97 -12.95
C LYS A 44 -15.44 -17.02 -14.14
N TYR A 45 -14.81 -17.38 -15.26
CA TYR A 45 -14.69 -16.50 -16.42
C TYR A 45 -16.06 -16.03 -16.91
N ASP A 46 -16.95 -16.98 -17.21
CA ASP A 46 -18.27 -16.69 -17.78
C ASP A 46 -19.22 -15.99 -16.80
N ASP A 47 -18.99 -16.14 -15.49
CA ASP A 47 -19.83 -15.53 -14.45
C ASP A 47 -19.35 -14.10 -14.11
N TRP A 48 -18.03 -13.88 -14.01
CA TRP A 48 -17.43 -12.67 -13.42
C TRP A 48 -16.76 -11.74 -14.42
N LEU A 49 -16.06 -12.29 -15.43
CA LEU A 49 -15.33 -11.48 -16.42
C LEU A 49 -16.12 -11.33 -17.71
N GLN A 50 -16.75 -12.40 -18.18
CA GLN A 50 -17.65 -12.47 -19.36
C GLN A 50 -17.00 -12.12 -20.71
N SER A 51 -15.91 -11.33 -20.74
CA SER A 51 -15.24 -10.90 -21.96
C SER A 51 -13.76 -10.57 -21.74
N GLU A 52 -13.05 -10.44 -22.86
CA GLU A 52 -11.64 -10.09 -22.88
C GLU A 52 -11.41 -8.63 -22.43
N GLU A 53 -12.31 -7.71 -22.77
CA GLU A 53 -12.21 -6.30 -22.38
C GLU A 53 -12.30 -6.14 -20.86
N TRP A 54 -13.19 -6.88 -20.20
CA TRP A 54 -13.29 -6.90 -18.74
C TRP A 54 -12.06 -7.55 -18.09
N THR A 55 -11.51 -8.59 -18.71
CA THR A 55 -10.24 -9.19 -18.27
C THR A 55 -9.10 -8.20 -18.36
N PHE A 56 -8.97 -7.48 -19.48
CA PHE A 56 -7.98 -6.43 -19.66
C PHE A 56 -8.13 -5.33 -18.61
N LEU A 57 -9.36 -4.84 -18.41
CA LEU A 57 -9.64 -3.81 -17.42
C LEU A 57 -9.28 -4.28 -16.00
N ALA A 58 -9.59 -5.52 -15.64
CA ALA A 58 -9.25 -6.09 -14.34
C ALA A 58 -7.72 -6.21 -14.15
N CYS A 59 -6.99 -6.72 -15.15
CA CYS A 59 -5.53 -6.83 -15.13
C CYS A 59 -4.86 -5.45 -14.99
N VAL A 60 -5.28 -4.48 -15.81
CA VAL A 60 -4.72 -3.12 -15.79
C VAL A 60 -5.05 -2.43 -14.47
N SER A 61 -6.29 -2.52 -13.99
CA SER A 61 -6.69 -1.91 -12.72
C SER A 61 -5.92 -2.48 -11.54
N LEU A 62 -5.75 -3.80 -11.50
CA LEU A 62 -4.98 -4.46 -10.44
C LEU A 62 -3.49 -4.07 -10.51
N GLY A 63 -2.88 -4.17 -11.69
CA GLY A 63 -1.45 -3.87 -11.87
C GLY A 63 -1.12 -2.41 -11.63
N LEU A 64 -1.89 -1.48 -12.22
CA LEU A 64 -1.70 -0.05 -12.00
C LEU A 64 -2.03 0.36 -10.57
N GLY A 65 -3.11 -0.17 -9.99
CA GLY A 65 -3.45 0.07 -8.59
C GLY A 65 -2.33 -0.36 -7.65
N HIS A 66 -1.74 -1.54 -7.90
CA HIS A 66 -0.61 -2.06 -7.13
C HIS A 66 0.59 -1.11 -7.25
N ALA A 67 1.00 -0.77 -8.47
CA ALA A 67 2.13 0.12 -8.72
C ALA A 67 1.91 1.51 -8.11
N LEU A 68 0.71 2.08 -8.26
CA LEU A 68 0.37 3.41 -7.75
C LEU A 68 0.36 3.44 -6.21
N SER A 69 -0.15 2.39 -5.56
CA SER A 69 -0.13 2.29 -4.09
C SER A 69 1.30 2.29 -3.53
N PHE A 70 2.25 1.70 -4.27
CA PHE A 70 3.68 1.80 -3.95
C PHE A 70 4.25 3.18 -4.25
N LEU A 71 4.01 3.72 -5.45
CA LEU A 71 4.53 5.03 -5.90
C LEU A 71 4.05 6.19 -5.02
N PHE A 72 2.84 6.10 -4.47
CA PHE A 72 2.31 7.10 -3.55
C PHE A 72 3.22 7.31 -2.33
N THR A 73 3.90 6.24 -1.86
CA THR A 73 4.90 6.34 -0.79
C THR A 73 6.20 7.02 -1.21
N LYS A 74 6.43 7.23 -2.51
CA LYS A 74 7.60 7.92 -3.05
C LYS A 74 7.33 9.41 -3.26
N TRP A 75 6.09 9.78 -3.52
CA TRP A 75 5.70 11.18 -3.75
C TRP A 75 5.33 11.93 -2.48
N ASN A 76 4.94 11.22 -1.41
CA ASN A 76 4.51 11.85 -0.17
C ASN A 76 5.18 11.21 1.06
N THR A 77 5.95 11.99 1.80
CA THR A 77 6.67 11.54 3.00
C THR A 77 5.74 11.18 4.15
N GLY A 78 4.62 11.88 4.30
CA GLY A 78 3.58 11.56 5.27
C GLY A 78 2.87 10.24 4.98
N ALA A 79 2.53 10.00 3.71
CA ALA A 79 1.97 8.73 3.26
C ALA A 79 2.95 7.58 3.46
N LYS A 80 4.23 7.80 3.14
CA LYS A 80 5.30 6.83 3.41
C LYS A 80 5.35 6.47 4.89
N ALA A 81 5.36 7.46 5.78
CA ALA A 81 5.39 7.24 7.22
C ALA A 81 4.14 6.48 7.69
N TRP A 82 2.96 6.83 7.19
CA TRP A 82 1.71 6.15 7.55
C TRP A 82 1.67 4.68 7.11
N ILE A 83 2.14 4.37 5.89
CA ILE A 83 2.05 3.03 5.31
C ILE A 83 3.16 2.09 5.81
N THR A 84 4.36 2.61 6.02
CA THR A 84 5.57 1.78 6.26
C THR A 84 6.07 1.80 7.69
N THR A 85 5.46 2.61 8.56
CA THR A 85 5.93 2.78 9.94
C THR A 85 4.78 2.90 10.93
N ARG A 86 5.08 2.75 12.21
CA ARG A 86 4.19 3.11 13.30
C ARG A 86 4.86 4.09 14.25
N LYS A 87 4.09 5.00 14.82
CA LYS A 87 4.57 5.98 15.81
C LYS A 87 4.92 5.27 17.12
N VAL A 88 6.05 5.65 17.71
CA VAL A 88 6.50 5.18 19.04
C VAL A 88 6.85 6.37 19.93
N SER A 89 6.74 6.21 21.25
CA SER A 89 7.11 7.24 22.23
C SER A 89 8.56 7.15 22.71
N ILE A 90 9.17 5.97 22.64
CA ILE A 90 10.48 5.69 23.22
C ILE A 90 11.28 4.84 22.22
N LEU A 91 12.58 5.12 22.09
CA LEU A 91 13.54 4.24 21.41
C LEU A 91 13.85 3.07 22.35
N ARG A 92 13.51 1.85 21.94
CA ARG A 92 13.86 0.63 22.68
C ARG A 92 15.22 0.11 22.24
#